data_AF-A0A8C3FKJ3-F1
#
_entry.id   AF-A0A8C3FKJ3-F1
#
_cell.length_a   1.000
_cell.length_b   1.000
_cell.length_c   1.000
_cell.angle_alpha   90.00
_cell.angle_beta   90.00
_cell.angle_gamma   90.00
#
_symmetry.space_group_name_H-M   'P 1'
#
loop_
_entity.id
_entity.type
_entity.pdbx_description
1 polymer ?
#
loop_
_entity_poly.entity_id
_entity_poly.type
_entity_poly.pdbx_seq_one_letter_code
_entity_poly.pdbx_strand_id
1 'polypeptide(L)'
;MNWLRPLAAGGCRVTFGGQHLTPSWARRAFAAHPQNQVAEGVVKLQQPKAQLGTDEGKKNFILKPPKGTRDYSPKQMAIRERVFNTIISCFKRHGAEVIDTPVFELKDFDIAGHFDPMIPDAECLKIVHEILSVLQLGDFLIKVNDRRILNGVFAVCGIPDSLFHSTCSTVDKLNKATWEDVKNEMVGEKGLSPEAADRIGEYVRLHGGLGLIEQLDQDPKLSQNKLAREGLGDMKLLFEYLTLFGIADKISFDLSLARGLDYYTGVIYEAVVLQPLNAHREEPVSMGSVAGGGRYDKLVGMFDPKGRKVPCVGVSIGIERLFSIMEQEVEASKEKIRTTETQVLVATPQKNFLDVKLKLISELWDSGIKAEMLYKKNPKLLNQLQYCEDTGIPLTAIIGEQELKDGVVKLRVVASREEVNIPREKLAEEIRRRLES
;
A
#
# COMPACT_ATOMS: atom_id res chain seq x y z
N MET A 1 -12.74 -16.20 -29.57
CA MET A 1 -12.62 -14.94 -28.82
C MET A 1 -11.49 -15.13 -27.81
N ASN A 2 -10.27 -14.76 -28.20
CA ASN A 2 -9.07 -14.84 -27.37
C ASN A 2 -8.51 -13.43 -27.22
N TRP A 3 -8.84 -12.75 -26.14
CA TRP A 3 -8.13 -11.55 -25.69
C TRP A 3 -8.28 -11.43 -24.19
N LEU A 4 -7.21 -11.74 -23.46
CA LEU A 4 -6.83 -11.13 -22.19
C LEU A 4 -5.36 -11.51 -21.93
N ARG A 5 -4.45 -10.62 -22.36
CA ARG A 5 -3.06 -10.59 -21.89
C ARG A 5 -3.05 -9.84 -20.55
N PRO A 6 -2.39 -10.34 -19.50
CA PRO A 6 -2.11 -9.55 -18.32
C PRO A 6 -0.97 -8.55 -18.58
N LEU A 7 -1.16 -7.31 -18.13
CA LEU A 7 -0.11 -6.31 -18.00
C LEU A 7 0.78 -6.71 -16.82
N ALA A 8 1.93 -7.31 -17.13
CA ALA A 8 3.01 -7.50 -16.18
C ALA A 8 3.74 -6.15 -15.98
N ALA A 9 3.85 -5.69 -14.73
CA ALA A 9 4.70 -4.58 -14.34
C ALA A 9 5.78 -5.11 -13.38
N GLY A 10 7.06 -4.91 -13.72
CA GLY A 10 8.18 -5.04 -12.78
C GLY A 10 9.17 -6.19 -13.01
N GLY A 11 9.71 -6.35 -14.23
CA GLY A 11 10.85 -7.24 -14.47
C GLY A 11 12.16 -6.65 -13.93
N CYS A 12 12.69 -7.23 -12.85
CA CYS A 12 14.08 -7.05 -12.42
C CYS A 12 14.96 -8.08 -13.16
N ARG A 13 15.98 -7.62 -13.89
CA ARG A 13 16.94 -8.49 -14.60
C ARG A 13 17.98 -9.00 -13.63
N VAL A 14 18.00 -10.30 -13.38
CA VAL A 14 19.16 -10.99 -12.81
C VAL A 14 20.06 -11.42 -13.97
N THR A 15 21.34 -11.03 -13.93
CA THR A 15 22.37 -11.53 -14.85
C THR A 15 23.25 -12.51 -14.10
N PHE A 16 23.46 -13.69 -14.68
CA PHE A 16 24.53 -14.60 -14.28
C PHE A 16 25.25 -15.13 -15.53
N GLY A 17 26.59 -15.06 -15.47
CA GLY A 17 27.55 -16.05 -16.00
C GLY A 17 27.44 -16.42 -17.48
N GLY A 18 28.38 -15.94 -18.28
CA GLY A 18 28.46 -16.22 -19.71
C GLY A 18 28.70 -17.68 -20.09
N GLN A 19 28.10 -18.08 -21.21
CA GLN A 19 28.65 -18.96 -22.24
C GLN A 19 27.76 -18.85 -23.49
N HIS A 20 28.37 -18.47 -24.63
CA HIS A 20 27.70 -18.39 -25.92
C HIS A 20 27.47 -19.79 -26.49
N LEU A 21 26.20 -20.16 -26.66
CA LEU A 21 25.79 -21.25 -27.55
C LEU A 21 24.57 -20.79 -28.34
N THR A 22 24.71 -20.69 -29.67
CA THR A 22 23.62 -20.43 -30.62
C THR A 22 23.08 -21.77 -31.15
N PRO A 23 21.80 -22.10 -30.97
CA PRO A 23 21.20 -23.24 -31.65
C PRO A 23 20.71 -22.87 -33.05
N SER A 24 21.06 -23.71 -34.02
CA SER A 24 20.95 -23.57 -35.48
C SER A 24 19.54 -23.65 -36.09
N TRP A 25 18.48 -23.27 -35.37
CA TRP A 25 17.10 -23.31 -35.90
C TRP A 25 16.61 -21.97 -36.48
N ALA A 26 17.37 -20.88 -36.33
CA ALA A 26 17.00 -19.53 -36.78
C ALA A 26 17.36 -19.20 -38.25
N ARG A 27 17.46 -20.21 -39.13
CA ARG A 27 17.66 -20.01 -40.58
C ARG A 27 16.73 -20.90 -41.39
N ARG A 28 15.43 -20.57 -41.43
CA ARG A 28 14.46 -20.97 -42.49
C ARG A 28 13.07 -20.41 -42.15
N ALA A 29 12.81 -19.13 -42.42
CA ALA A 29 11.43 -18.61 -42.50
C ALA A 29 11.30 -17.23 -43.19
N PHE A 30 12.26 -16.82 -44.02
CA PHE A 30 12.11 -15.61 -44.85
C PHE A 30 12.37 -15.95 -46.32
N ALA A 31 11.43 -16.68 -46.92
CA ALA A 31 11.31 -16.77 -48.35
C ALA A 31 9.83 -16.96 -48.72
N ALA A 32 9.31 -15.98 -49.45
CA ALA A 32 8.03 -15.96 -50.16
C ALA A 32 6.75 -16.03 -49.33
N HIS A 33 6.01 -14.91 -49.23
CA HIS A 33 4.54 -14.90 -49.27
C HIS A 33 4.02 -13.58 -49.89
N PRO A 34 2.91 -13.59 -50.67
CA PRO A 34 2.61 -12.59 -51.69
C PRO A 34 1.80 -11.39 -51.16
N GLN A 35 2.03 -10.23 -51.78
CA GLN A 35 1.52 -8.90 -51.41
C GLN A 35 -0.01 -8.65 -51.47
N ASN A 36 -0.88 -9.66 -51.58
CA ASN A 36 -2.31 -9.45 -51.90
C ASN A 36 -3.36 -9.83 -50.84
N GLN A 37 -2.99 -10.21 -49.61
CA GLN A 37 -3.99 -10.56 -48.58
C GLN A 37 -4.38 -9.42 -47.62
N VAL A 38 -3.70 -8.28 -47.65
CA VAL A 38 -4.02 -7.13 -46.79
C VAL A 38 -5.15 -6.27 -47.37
N ALA A 39 -5.31 -6.24 -48.70
CA ALA A 39 -6.35 -5.46 -49.36
C ALA A 39 -7.76 -6.05 -49.17
N GLU A 40 -7.93 -7.38 -49.15
CA GLU A 40 -9.23 -8.03 -48.94
C GLU A 40 -9.75 -7.92 -47.50
N GLY A 41 -8.84 -7.81 -46.51
CA GLY A 41 -9.21 -7.64 -45.10
C GLY A 41 -9.78 -6.26 -44.77
N VAL A 42 -9.31 -5.21 -45.46
CA VAL A 42 -9.73 -3.83 -45.23
C VAL A 42 -11.07 -3.53 -45.89
N VAL A 43 -11.39 -4.17 -47.03
CA VAL A 43 -12.70 -4.02 -47.70
C VAL A 43 -13.83 -4.71 -46.91
N LYS A 44 -13.55 -5.77 -46.15
CA LYS A 44 -14.53 -6.43 -45.27
C LYS A 44 -14.91 -5.62 -44.02
N LEU A 45 -14.14 -4.59 -43.66
CA LEU A 45 -14.41 -3.72 -42.49
C LEU A 45 -15.21 -2.46 -42.83
N GLN A 46 -15.57 -2.24 -44.10
CA GLN A 46 -16.30 -1.05 -44.56
C GLN A 46 -17.67 -1.35 -45.20
N GLN A 47 -18.36 -2.43 -44.82
CA GLN A 47 -19.79 -2.56 -45.15
C GLN A 47 -20.67 -1.91 -44.06
N PRO A 48 -21.60 -0.99 -44.41
CA PRO A 48 -22.50 -0.37 -43.44
C PRO A 48 -23.54 -1.37 -42.92
N LYS A 49 -23.81 -1.28 -41.61
CA LYS A 49 -25.02 -1.68 -40.88
C LYS A 49 -26.20 -2.14 -41.77
N ALA A 50 -26.27 -3.42 -42.11
CA ALA A 50 -27.48 -4.03 -42.70
C ALA A 50 -27.72 -5.48 -42.21
N GLN A 51 -27.19 -5.84 -41.05
CA GLN A 51 -27.46 -7.13 -40.37
C GLN A 51 -27.53 -6.99 -38.84
N LEU A 52 -27.98 -5.84 -38.35
CA LEU A 52 -28.53 -5.75 -36.99
C LEU A 52 -30.03 -5.77 -37.16
N GLY A 53 -30.64 -6.86 -36.72
CA GLY A 53 -32.08 -7.07 -36.73
C GLY A 53 -32.82 -5.87 -36.12
N THR A 54 -34.06 -5.73 -36.57
CA THR A 54 -35.08 -4.85 -36.02
C THR A 54 -34.94 -4.70 -34.51
N ASP A 55 -34.74 -3.46 -34.07
CA ASP A 55 -34.46 -3.01 -32.71
C ASP A 55 -35.70 -3.23 -31.82
N GLU A 56 -36.01 -4.49 -31.51
CA GLU A 56 -36.87 -4.84 -30.37
C GLU A 56 -36.05 -4.66 -29.09
N GLY A 57 -36.33 -3.56 -28.39
CA GLY A 57 -35.93 -3.34 -27.00
C GLY A 57 -34.46 -2.95 -26.81
N LYS A 58 -34.17 -1.65 -26.94
CA LYS A 58 -32.95 -1.03 -26.38
C LYS A 58 -32.81 -1.38 -24.90
N LYS A 59 -32.11 -2.48 -24.58
CA LYS A 59 -31.57 -2.71 -23.25
C LYS A 59 -30.51 -1.63 -23.03
N ASN A 60 -30.78 -0.67 -22.15
CA ASN A 60 -29.82 0.33 -21.71
C ASN A 60 -28.57 -0.38 -21.15
N PHE A 61 -27.54 -0.54 -21.98
CA PHE A 61 -26.26 -1.09 -21.57
C PHE A 61 -25.52 -0.03 -20.74
N ILE A 62 -25.48 -0.22 -19.43
CA ILE A 62 -24.80 0.70 -18.51
C ILE A 62 -23.32 0.29 -18.45
N LEU A 63 -22.44 1.16 -18.95
CA LEU A 63 -20.99 1.03 -18.78
C LEU A 63 -20.64 1.27 -17.32
N LYS A 64 -20.35 0.20 -16.59
CA LYS A 64 -19.87 0.24 -15.21
C LYS A 64 -18.91 -0.92 -14.94
N PRO A 65 -17.95 -0.76 -14.03
CA PRO A 65 -17.11 -1.87 -13.60
C PRO A 65 -17.97 -2.95 -12.90
N PRO A 66 -17.47 -4.20 -12.83
CA PRO A 66 -18.09 -5.26 -12.03
C PRO A 66 -18.41 -4.81 -10.60
N LYS A 67 -19.49 -5.33 -10.03
CA LYS A 67 -19.90 -4.99 -8.66
C LYS A 67 -18.77 -5.34 -7.68
N GLY A 68 -18.43 -4.38 -6.82
CA GLY A 68 -17.34 -4.52 -5.84
C GLY A 68 -15.95 -4.12 -6.37
N THR A 69 -15.85 -3.67 -7.63
CA THR A 69 -14.61 -3.15 -8.22
C THR A 69 -14.75 -1.68 -8.59
N ARG A 70 -13.63 -0.96 -8.68
CA ARG A 70 -13.57 0.44 -9.08
C ARG A 70 -12.34 0.69 -9.93
N ASP A 71 -12.46 1.65 -10.85
CA ASP A 71 -11.31 2.24 -11.53
C ASP A 71 -10.61 3.24 -10.61
N TYR A 72 -9.30 3.43 -10.83
CA TYR A 72 -8.50 4.43 -10.12
C TYR A 72 -8.09 5.52 -11.08
N SER A 73 -8.50 6.76 -10.77
CA SER A 73 -8.11 7.93 -11.56
C SER A 73 -6.62 8.27 -11.38
N PRO A 74 -6.02 9.09 -12.28
CA PRO A 74 -4.61 9.47 -12.16
C PRO A 74 -4.24 10.11 -10.80
N LYS A 75 -5.15 10.89 -10.20
CA LYS A 75 -4.94 11.47 -8.86
C LYS A 75 -4.88 10.39 -7.78
N GLN A 76 -5.79 9.43 -7.84
CA GLN A 76 -5.80 8.31 -6.89
C GLN A 76 -4.55 7.44 -7.08
N MET A 77 -4.14 7.18 -8.32
CA MET A 77 -2.91 6.44 -8.59
C MET A 77 -1.67 7.13 -8.03
N ALA A 78 -1.55 8.45 -8.14
CA ALA A 78 -0.43 9.19 -7.54
C ALA A 78 -0.36 9.02 -6.00
N ILE A 79 -1.51 9.03 -5.32
CA ILE A 79 -1.59 8.78 -3.88
C ILE A 79 -1.18 7.33 -3.57
N ARG A 80 -1.69 6.37 -4.35
CA ARG A 80 -1.37 4.95 -4.15
C ARG A 80 0.11 4.65 -4.36
N GLU A 81 0.72 5.24 -5.38
CA GLU A 81 2.16 5.11 -5.63
C GLU A 81 2.97 5.66 -4.46
N ARG A 82 2.60 6.82 -3.90
CA ARG A 82 3.24 7.36 -2.69
C ARG A 82 3.17 6.36 -1.52
N VAL A 83 1.99 5.82 -1.23
CA VAL A 83 1.82 4.83 -0.15
C VAL A 83 2.65 3.59 -0.41
N PHE A 84 2.58 3.03 -1.63
CA PHE A 84 3.32 1.83 -1.97
C PHE A 84 4.82 2.05 -1.91
N ASN A 85 5.32 3.19 -2.37
CA ASN A 85 6.73 3.51 -2.29
C ASN A 85 7.20 3.61 -0.82
N THR A 86 6.40 4.20 0.07
CA THR A 86 6.70 4.23 1.51
C THR A 86 6.78 2.81 2.09
N ILE A 87 5.76 1.98 1.83
CA ILE A 87 5.70 0.60 2.33
C ILE A 87 6.88 -0.23 1.80
N ILE A 88 7.10 -0.22 0.48
CA ILE A 88 8.17 -0.99 -0.17
C ILE A 88 9.55 -0.51 0.30
N SER A 89 9.75 0.79 0.48
CA SER A 89 11.02 1.33 0.97
C SER A 89 11.30 0.90 2.41
N CYS A 90 10.26 0.81 3.25
CA CYS A 90 10.38 0.26 4.60
C CYS A 90 10.75 -1.23 4.56
N PHE A 91 10.02 -2.05 3.80
CA PHE A 91 10.33 -3.48 3.68
C PHE A 91 11.75 -3.74 3.17
N LYS A 92 12.21 -2.99 2.16
CA LYS A 92 13.58 -3.07 1.66
C LYS A 92 14.63 -2.65 2.69
N ARG A 93 14.34 -1.68 3.55
CA ARG A 93 15.22 -1.24 4.64
C ARG A 93 15.44 -2.37 5.66
N HIS A 94 14.40 -3.16 5.91
CA HIS A 94 14.44 -4.36 6.74
C HIS A 94 14.95 -5.60 5.99
N GLY A 95 15.49 -5.44 4.78
CA GLY A 95 16.13 -6.53 4.03
C GLY A 95 15.16 -7.59 3.50
N ALA A 96 13.85 -7.32 3.41
CA ALA A 96 12.90 -8.28 2.89
C ALA A 96 13.12 -8.58 1.40
N GLU A 97 13.04 -9.86 1.08
CA GLU A 97 12.87 -10.34 -0.29
C GLU A 97 11.42 -10.19 -0.73
N VAL A 98 11.18 -10.18 -2.05
CA VAL A 98 9.85 -10.05 -2.63
C VAL A 98 9.50 -11.30 -3.43
N ILE A 99 8.31 -11.84 -3.18
CA ILE A 99 7.70 -12.92 -3.95
C ILE A 99 6.37 -12.42 -4.55
N ASP A 100 5.90 -13.10 -5.58
CA ASP A 100 4.62 -12.82 -6.23
C ASP A 100 3.85 -14.14 -6.40
N THR A 101 2.62 -14.17 -5.89
CA THR A 101 1.69 -15.30 -5.97
C THR A 101 0.52 -14.92 -6.88
N PRO A 102 -0.22 -15.88 -7.47
CA PRO A 102 -1.38 -15.56 -8.29
C PRO A 102 -2.38 -14.62 -7.59
N VAL A 103 -2.99 -13.71 -8.37
CA VAL A 103 -3.61 -12.39 -8.08
C VAL A 103 -4.53 -12.15 -6.85
N PHE A 104 -4.61 -13.02 -5.84
CA PHE A 104 -5.68 -12.99 -4.83
C PHE A 104 -5.26 -12.57 -3.41
N GLU A 105 -4.03 -12.08 -3.19
CA GLU A 105 -3.48 -11.88 -1.84
C GLU A 105 -3.10 -10.42 -1.50
N LEU A 106 -3.08 -10.11 -0.20
CA LEU A 106 -2.82 -8.78 0.37
C LEU A 106 -1.32 -8.42 0.34
N LYS A 107 -0.99 -7.17 0.65
CA LYS A 107 0.41 -6.73 0.79
C LYS A 107 0.90 -7.02 2.21
N ASP A 108 1.67 -8.08 2.31
CA ASP A 108 2.08 -8.66 3.58
C ASP A 108 3.62 -8.63 3.72
N PHE A 109 4.08 -8.72 4.96
CA PHE A 109 5.48 -8.88 5.34
C PHE A 109 5.56 -9.98 6.38
N ASP A 110 6.39 -10.99 6.16
CA ASP A 110 6.49 -12.16 7.03
C ASP A 110 7.94 -12.55 7.27
N ILE A 111 8.23 -12.94 8.51
CA ILE A 111 9.51 -13.53 8.93
C ILE A 111 9.24 -14.99 9.28
N ALA A 112 9.82 -15.89 8.50
CA ALA A 112 9.69 -17.34 8.68
C ALA A 112 11.03 -17.95 9.09
N GLY A 113 11.05 -18.71 10.19
CA GLY A 113 12.25 -19.39 10.67
C GLY A 113 12.28 -19.60 12.18
N HIS A 114 13.28 -20.35 12.64
CA HIS A 114 13.54 -20.56 14.06
C HIS A 114 14.56 -19.51 14.52
N PHE A 115 14.12 -18.62 15.40
CA PHE A 115 14.91 -17.51 15.94
C PHE A 115 14.73 -17.43 17.45
N ASP A 116 15.57 -16.60 18.08
CA ASP A 116 15.41 -16.29 19.51
C ASP A 116 14.09 -15.54 19.78
N PRO A 117 13.48 -15.72 20.95
CA PRO A 117 12.13 -15.25 21.22
C PRO A 117 11.95 -13.74 21.02
N MET A 118 10.80 -13.35 20.47
CA MET A 118 10.30 -11.97 20.38
C MET A 118 11.11 -10.97 19.54
N ILE A 119 12.31 -11.30 19.06
CA ILE A 119 13.09 -10.44 18.17
C ILE A 119 12.34 -10.14 16.86
N PRO A 120 11.91 -11.15 16.06
CA PRO A 120 11.19 -10.88 14.82
C PRO A 120 9.80 -10.29 15.07
N ASP A 121 9.16 -10.64 16.19
CA ASP A 121 7.87 -10.08 16.61
C ASP A 121 7.97 -8.56 16.86
N ALA A 122 9.04 -8.12 17.53
CA ALA A 122 9.32 -6.71 17.76
C ALA A 122 9.63 -5.98 16.45
N GLU A 123 10.34 -6.62 15.52
CA GLU A 123 10.65 -6.05 14.20
C GLU A 123 9.38 -5.81 13.37
N CYS A 124 8.42 -6.74 13.37
CA CYS A 124 7.14 -6.54 12.70
C CYS A 124 6.40 -5.29 13.22
N LEU A 125 6.40 -5.06 14.53
CA LEU A 125 5.81 -3.86 15.12
C LEU A 125 6.59 -2.59 14.76
N LYS A 126 7.92 -2.67 14.68
CA LYS A 126 8.76 -1.55 14.21
C LYS A 126 8.44 -1.16 12.77
N ILE A 127 8.26 -2.13 11.87
CA ILE A 127 7.89 -1.89 10.48
C ILE A 127 6.55 -1.16 10.38
N VAL A 128 5.54 -1.60 11.15
CA VAL A 128 4.23 -0.92 11.19
C VAL A 128 4.37 0.51 11.66
N HIS A 129 5.10 0.72 12.76
CA HIS A 129 5.36 2.06 13.29
C HIS A 129 6.04 2.95 12.23
N GLU A 130 7.12 2.49 11.59
CA GLU A 130 7.83 3.27 10.57
C GLU A 130 6.94 3.64 9.38
N ILE A 131 6.13 2.69 8.88
CA ILE A 131 5.20 2.94 7.77
C ILE A 131 4.19 4.02 8.17
N LEU A 132 3.52 3.87 9.31
CA LEU A 132 2.49 4.81 9.74
C LEU A 132 3.06 6.20 10.07
N SER A 133 4.24 6.27 10.70
CA SER A 133 4.92 7.54 10.97
C SER A 133 5.30 8.30 9.70
N VAL A 134 5.77 7.62 8.66
CA VAL A 134 6.16 8.27 7.39
C VAL A 134 4.95 8.70 6.57
N LEU A 135 3.84 7.96 6.64
CA LEU A 135 2.60 8.33 5.95
C LEU A 135 1.90 9.54 6.59
N GLN A 136 2.21 9.88 7.85
CA GLN A 136 1.72 11.07 8.56
C GLN A 136 0.18 11.18 8.64
N LEU A 137 -0.50 10.05 8.84
CA LEU A 137 -1.98 9.93 8.82
C LEU A 137 -2.67 10.41 10.11
N GLY A 138 -2.03 11.32 10.84
CA GLY A 138 -2.38 11.64 12.22
C GLY A 138 -1.74 10.71 13.25
N ASP A 139 -2.23 10.77 14.49
CA ASP A 139 -1.73 9.91 15.56
C ASP A 139 -2.27 8.47 15.42
N PHE A 140 -1.51 7.50 15.91
CA PHE A 140 -1.87 6.09 15.82
C PHE A 140 -1.45 5.33 17.06
N LEU A 141 -2.09 4.18 17.27
CA LEU A 141 -1.80 3.26 18.36
C LEU A 141 -1.73 1.84 17.81
N ILE A 142 -0.77 1.05 18.27
CA ILE A 142 -0.66 -0.37 17.96
C ILE A 142 -1.06 -1.16 19.19
N LYS A 143 -2.23 -1.81 19.10
CA LYS A 143 -2.72 -2.71 20.13
C LYS A 143 -2.02 -4.05 19.99
N VAL A 144 -1.56 -4.63 21.10
CA VAL A 144 -0.90 -5.93 21.16
C VAL A 144 -1.59 -6.80 22.21
N ASN A 145 -1.64 -8.10 21.95
CA ASN A 145 -2.07 -9.12 22.91
C ASN A 145 -1.40 -10.45 22.55
N ASP A 146 -1.66 -11.51 23.30
CA ASP A 146 -1.15 -12.85 23.00
C ASP A 146 -2.26 -13.90 23.13
N ARG A 147 -2.34 -14.82 22.16
CA ARG A 147 -3.35 -15.89 22.17
C ARG A 147 -3.27 -16.76 23.42
N ARG A 148 -2.08 -17.01 23.97
CA ARG A 148 -1.89 -17.82 25.18
C ARG A 148 -2.41 -17.10 26.42
N ILE A 149 -2.31 -15.77 26.47
CA ILE A 149 -2.91 -14.94 27.52
C ILE A 149 -4.43 -15.04 27.44
N LEU A 150 -5.03 -14.89 26.25
CA LEU A 150 -6.49 -15.06 26.06
C LEU A 150 -6.98 -16.45 26.54
N ASN A 151 -6.27 -17.52 26.17
CA ASN A 151 -6.58 -18.88 26.64
C ASN A 151 -6.52 -18.97 28.16
N GLY A 152 -5.47 -18.43 28.77
CA GLY A 152 -5.31 -18.46 30.21
C GLY A 152 -6.38 -17.66 30.95
N VAL A 153 -6.73 -16.45 30.47
CA VAL A 153 -7.83 -15.64 31.00
C VAL A 153 -9.15 -16.41 30.95
N PHE A 154 -9.49 -17.01 29.81
CA PHE A 154 -10.75 -17.74 29.69
C PHE A 154 -10.78 -19.00 30.56
N ALA A 155 -9.66 -19.70 30.67
CA ALA A 155 -9.54 -20.86 31.56
C ALA A 155 -9.76 -20.47 33.04
N VAL A 156 -9.14 -19.38 33.53
CA VAL A 156 -9.33 -18.94 34.92
C VAL A 156 -10.72 -18.34 35.18
N CYS A 157 -11.37 -17.84 34.13
CA CYS A 157 -12.78 -17.41 34.19
C CYS A 157 -13.76 -18.60 34.18
N GLY A 158 -13.29 -19.83 33.94
CA GLY A 158 -14.12 -21.05 33.94
C GLY A 158 -14.81 -21.33 32.60
N ILE A 159 -14.26 -20.81 31.49
CA ILE A 159 -14.81 -21.05 30.15
C ILE A 159 -14.30 -22.39 29.61
N PRO A 160 -15.19 -23.29 29.16
CA PRO A 160 -14.78 -24.51 28.49
C PRO A 160 -14.04 -24.24 27.18
N ASP A 161 -13.03 -25.05 26.86
CA ASP A 161 -12.26 -24.95 25.61
C ASP A 161 -13.16 -24.97 24.35
N SER A 162 -14.29 -25.68 24.40
CA SER A 162 -15.26 -25.75 23.30
C SER A 162 -15.91 -24.40 22.97
N LEU A 163 -15.95 -23.47 23.93
CA LEU A 163 -16.52 -22.13 23.76
C LEU A 163 -15.45 -21.07 23.51
N PHE A 164 -14.16 -21.42 23.51
CA PHE A 164 -13.06 -20.45 23.35
C PHE A 164 -13.24 -19.55 22.13
N HIS A 165 -13.43 -20.13 20.95
CA HIS A 165 -13.58 -19.38 19.69
C HIS A 165 -14.82 -18.49 19.68
N SER A 166 -15.95 -18.98 20.19
CA SER A 166 -17.20 -18.21 20.21
C SER A 166 -17.12 -17.05 21.20
N THR A 167 -16.52 -17.26 22.39
CA THR A 167 -16.29 -16.22 23.39
C THR A 167 -15.33 -15.16 22.86
N CYS A 168 -14.20 -15.54 22.24
CA CYS A 168 -13.30 -14.56 21.67
C CYS A 168 -13.94 -13.74 20.54
N SER A 169 -14.75 -14.37 19.68
CA SER A 169 -15.50 -13.65 18.63
C SER A 169 -16.45 -12.61 19.21
N THR A 170 -16.99 -12.84 20.40
CA THR A 170 -17.84 -11.87 21.11
C THR A 170 -16.99 -10.78 21.77
N VAL A 171 -15.84 -11.12 22.37
CA VAL A 171 -14.88 -10.13 22.94
C VAL A 171 -14.36 -9.17 21.87
N ASP A 172 -14.03 -9.63 20.65
CA ASP A 172 -13.54 -8.76 19.57
C ASP A 172 -14.51 -7.64 19.20
N LYS A 173 -15.81 -7.80 19.51
CA LYS A 173 -16.84 -6.77 19.28
C LYS A 173 -16.73 -5.57 20.22
N LEU A 174 -15.94 -5.65 21.31
CA LEU A 174 -15.69 -4.52 22.21
C LEU A 174 -15.04 -3.31 21.52
N ASN A 175 -14.49 -3.50 20.32
CA ASN A 175 -14.03 -2.40 19.49
C ASN A 175 -15.15 -1.47 18.96
N LYS A 176 -16.40 -1.93 18.98
CA LYS A 176 -17.56 -1.25 18.37
C LYS A 176 -18.83 -1.29 19.23
N ALA A 177 -18.86 -2.13 20.26
CA ALA A 177 -19.99 -2.35 21.15
C ALA A 177 -19.59 -2.09 22.60
N THR A 178 -20.58 -1.83 23.46
CA THR A 178 -20.35 -1.66 24.90
C THR A 178 -20.06 -2.99 25.57
N TRP A 179 -19.51 -2.95 26.79
CA TRP A 179 -19.34 -4.15 27.60
C TRP A 179 -20.68 -4.82 27.91
N GLU A 180 -21.74 -4.03 28.14
CA GLU A 180 -23.08 -4.54 28.41
C GLU A 180 -23.62 -5.36 27.24
N ASP A 181 -23.47 -4.86 26.01
CA ASP A 181 -23.89 -5.57 24.80
C ASP A 181 -23.13 -6.90 24.63
N VAL A 182 -21.81 -6.85 24.82
CA VAL A 182 -20.93 -8.03 24.74
C VAL A 182 -21.26 -9.06 25.82
N LYS A 183 -21.50 -8.62 27.06
CA LYS A 183 -21.92 -9.49 28.16
C LYS A 183 -23.26 -10.14 27.88
N ASN A 184 -24.23 -9.38 27.38
CA ASN A 184 -25.56 -9.89 27.04
C ASN A 184 -25.48 -10.97 25.95
N GLU A 185 -24.64 -10.80 24.93
CA GLU A 185 -24.41 -11.81 23.90
C GLU A 185 -23.76 -13.08 24.48
N MET A 186 -22.76 -12.94 25.34
CA MET A 186 -22.10 -14.08 25.98
C MET A 186 -23.08 -14.93 26.80
N VAL A 187 -23.95 -14.29 27.57
CA VAL A 187 -24.91 -14.99 28.43
C VAL A 187 -26.10 -15.52 27.62
N GLY A 188 -26.71 -14.67 26.79
CA GLY A 188 -27.96 -14.97 26.08
C GLY A 188 -27.80 -15.88 24.86
N GLU A 189 -26.71 -15.72 24.10
CA GLU A 189 -26.52 -16.48 22.85
C GLU A 189 -25.47 -17.58 22.97
N LYS A 190 -24.39 -17.36 23.74
CA LYS A 190 -23.29 -18.33 23.87
C LYS A 190 -23.46 -19.28 25.06
N GLY A 191 -24.41 -19.01 25.94
CA GLY A 191 -24.73 -19.87 27.09
C GLY A 191 -23.69 -19.83 28.22
N LEU A 192 -22.91 -18.76 28.34
CA LEU A 192 -22.00 -18.57 29.47
C LEU A 192 -22.79 -18.17 30.73
N SER A 193 -22.28 -18.53 31.91
CA SER A 193 -22.85 -18.05 33.17
C SER A 193 -22.60 -16.54 33.33
N PRO A 194 -23.52 -15.77 33.93
CA PRO A 194 -23.31 -14.34 34.21
C PRO A 194 -22.04 -14.06 34.99
N GLU A 195 -21.71 -14.92 35.97
CA GLU A 195 -20.51 -14.79 36.80
C GLU A 195 -19.23 -15.02 35.99
N ALA A 196 -19.26 -15.94 35.01
CA ALA A 196 -18.14 -16.16 34.12
C ALA A 196 -17.93 -14.95 33.19
N ALA A 197 -19.02 -14.40 32.64
CA ALA A 197 -18.96 -13.19 31.84
C ALA A 197 -18.45 -11.99 32.66
N ASP A 198 -18.88 -11.81 33.90
CA ASP A 198 -18.38 -10.74 34.78
C ASP A 198 -16.87 -10.86 35.05
N ARG A 199 -16.39 -12.07 35.33
CA ARG A 199 -14.94 -12.32 35.48
C ARG A 199 -14.17 -12.02 34.20
N ILE A 200 -14.70 -12.37 33.02
CA ILE A 200 -14.07 -11.99 31.74
C ILE A 200 -13.97 -10.47 31.65
N GLY A 201 -15.05 -9.76 32.02
CA GLY A 201 -15.13 -8.30 32.01
C GLY A 201 -14.05 -7.62 32.87
N GLU A 202 -13.66 -8.22 33.99
CA GLU A 202 -12.56 -7.72 34.82
C GLU A 202 -11.22 -7.67 34.07
N TYR A 203 -10.99 -8.61 33.15
CA TYR A 203 -9.75 -8.69 32.37
C TYR A 203 -9.83 -7.97 31.02
N VAL A 204 -10.87 -8.21 30.22
CA VAL A 204 -10.91 -7.72 28.82
C VAL A 204 -11.07 -6.20 28.69
N ARG A 205 -11.42 -5.52 29.77
CA ARG A 205 -11.46 -4.05 29.83
C ARG A 205 -10.11 -3.42 30.18
N LEU A 206 -9.10 -4.23 30.52
CA LEU A 206 -7.77 -3.75 30.86
C LEU A 206 -6.96 -3.51 29.59
N HIS A 207 -6.37 -2.31 29.51
CA HIS A 207 -5.37 -1.96 28.53
C HIS A 207 -4.31 -1.04 29.14
N GLY A 208 -3.08 -1.10 28.66
CA GLY A 208 -1.98 -0.32 29.23
C GLY A 208 -0.62 -0.66 28.61
N GLY A 209 0.46 -0.23 29.26
CA GLY A 209 1.83 -0.57 28.86
C GLY A 209 2.44 -1.68 29.71
N LEU A 210 3.75 -1.62 29.91
CA LEU A 210 4.52 -2.59 30.71
C LEU A 210 3.97 -2.79 32.14
N GLY A 211 3.48 -1.72 32.79
CA GLY A 211 2.92 -1.82 34.14
C GLY A 211 1.70 -2.74 34.24
N LEU A 212 0.89 -2.84 33.18
CA LEU A 212 -0.23 -3.80 33.15
C LEU A 212 0.26 -5.25 33.04
N ILE A 213 1.32 -5.49 32.27
CA ILE A 213 1.93 -6.82 32.16
C ILE A 213 2.44 -7.27 33.52
N GLU A 214 3.13 -6.38 34.25
CA GLU A 214 3.62 -6.67 35.60
C GLU A 214 2.48 -6.91 36.59
N GLN A 215 1.39 -6.13 36.50
CA GLN A 215 0.20 -6.34 37.32
C GLN A 215 -0.41 -7.73 37.09
N LEU A 216 -0.56 -8.15 35.83
CA LEU A 216 -1.14 -9.46 35.50
C LEU A 216 -0.20 -10.63 35.82
N ASP A 217 1.12 -10.43 35.76
CA ASP A 217 2.10 -11.43 36.19
C ASP A 217 2.00 -11.73 37.70
N GLN A 218 1.56 -10.74 38.50
CA GLN A 218 1.28 -10.90 39.93
C GLN A 218 -0.15 -11.38 40.25
N ASP A 219 -1.02 -11.54 39.25
CA ASP A 219 -2.39 -12.03 39.47
C ASP A 219 -2.33 -13.51 39.94
N PRO A 220 -2.87 -13.86 41.13
CA PRO A 220 -2.80 -15.22 41.67
C PRO A 220 -3.47 -16.29 40.82
N LYS A 221 -4.49 -15.92 40.02
CA LYS A 221 -5.21 -16.83 39.14
C LYS A 221 -4.43 -17.04 37.84
N LEU A 222 -3.97 -15.95 37.20
CA LEU A 222 -3.26 -16.04 35.92
C LEU A 222 -1.84 -16.61 36.07
N SER A 223 -1.12 -16.26 37.13
CA SER A 223 0.25 -16.76 37.38
C SER A 223 0.34 -18.29 37.52
N GLN A 224 -0.76 -18.95 37.91
CA GLN A 224 -0.86 -20.41 37.98
C GLN A 224 -1.14 -21.05 36.63
N ASN A 225 -1.64 -20.29 35.64
CA ASN A 225 -1.90 -20.79 34.31
C ASN A 225 -0.61 -20.76 33.47
N LYS A 226 -0.11 -21.95 33.10
CA LYS A 226 1.13 -22.09 32.33
C LYS A 226 1.15 -21.27 31.04
N LEU A 227 0.05 -21.27 30.28
CA LEU A 227 -0.04 -20.57 28.99
C LEU A 227 -0.04 -19.05 29.20
N ALA A 228 -0.82 -18.53 30.15
CA ALA A 228 -0.81 -17.11 30.47
C ALA A 228 0.58 -16.64 30.89
N ARG A 229 1.26 -17.40 31.76
CA ARG A 229 2.60 -17.05 32.22
C ARG A 229 3.64 -17.01 31.09
N GLU A 230 3.60 -17.98 30.18
CA GLU A 230 4.47 -17.98 28.98
C GLU A 230 4.17 -16.77 28.09
N GLY A 231 2.89 -16.47 27.85
CA GLY A 231 2.49 -15.31 27.06
C GLY A 231 2.87 -13.97 27.71
N LEU A 232 2.69 -13.82 29.02
CA LEU A 232 3.08 -12.62 29.76
C LEU A 232 4.60 -12.42 29.78
N GLY A 233 5.37 -13.50 29.92
CA GLY A 233 6.83 -13.47 29.81
C GLY A 233 7.30 -12.99 28.44
N ASP A 234 6.69 -13.50 27.37
CA ASP A 234 6.98 -13.05 26.00
C ASP A 234 6.54 -11.59 25.77
N MET A 235 5.40 -11.15 26.33
CA MET A 235 4.99 -9.74 26.27
C MET A 235 5.95 -8.82 27.02
N LYS A 236 6.47 -9.23 28.18
CA LYS A 236 7.48 -8.47 28.90
C LYS A 236 8.74 -8.29 28.05
N LEU A 237 9.26 -9.38 27.48
CA LEU A 237 10.44 -9.35 26.61
C LEU A 237 10.21 -8.49 25.36
N LEU A 238 9.03 -8.59 24.76
CA LEU A 238 8.63 -7.77 23.63
C LEU A 238 8.66 -6.28 23.98
N PHE A 239 8.11 -5.86 25.11
CA PHE A 239 8.13 -4.46 25.54
C PHE A 239 9.56 -3.94 25.82
N GLU A 240 10.46 -4.79 26.31
CA GLU A 240 11.88 -4.44 26.45
C GLU A 240 12.50 -4.10 25.08
N TYR A 241 12.26 -4.94 24.06
CA TYR A 241 12.74 -4.68 22.70
C TYR A 241 12.10 -3.46 22.04
N LEU A 242 10.79 -3.26 22.23
CA LEU A 242 10.08 -2.09 21.71
C LEU A 242 10.54 -0.78 22.36
N THR A 243 10.97 -0.85 23.62
CA THR A 243 11.62 0.28 24.31
C THR A 243 12.97 0.60 23.67
N LEU A 244 13.79 -0.42 23.38
CA LEU A 244 15.07 -0.25 22.68
C LEU A 244 14.90 0.30 21.25
N PHE A 245 13.82 -0.10 20.57
CA PHE A 245 13.44 0.46 19.26
C PHE A 245 12.83 1.87 19.32
N GLY A 246 12.58 2.39 20.53
CA GLY A 246 12.03 3.71 20.77
C GLY A 246 10.60 3.88 20.30
N ILE A 247 9.78 2.83 20.39
CA ILE A 247 8.38 2.84 19.92
C ILE A 247 7.36 2.40 20.98
N ALA A 248 7.79 2.09 22.20
CA ALA A 248 6.92 1.56 23.25
C ALA A 248 5.76 2.50 23.62
N ASP A 249 5.88 3.82 23.42
CA ASP A 249 4.83 4.81 23.64
C ASP A 249 3.65 4.67 22.67
N LYS A 250 3.87 4.04 21.51
CA LYS A 250 2.84 3.74 20.51
C LYS A 250 2.20 2.37 20.69
N ILE A 251 2.56 1.63 21.74
CA ILE A 251 2.12 0.25 21.95
C ILE A 251 1.19 0.19 23.16
N SER A 252 0.02 -0.41 22.97
CA SER A 252 -0.94 -0.68 24.05
C SER A 252 -1.18 -2.18 24.15
N PHE A 253 -0.79 -2.77 25.26
CA PHE A 253 -1.20 -4.12 25.62
C PHE A 253 -2.69 -4.07 26.00
N ASP A 254 -3.53 -4.72 25.20
CA ASP A 254 -5.00 -4.58 25.25
C ASP A 254 -5.66 -5.97 25.22
N LEU A 255 -6.27 -6.38 26.34
CA LEU A 255 -6.85 -7.71 26.49
C LEU A 255 -8.16 -7.89 25.69
N SER A 256 -8.76 -6.81 25.19
CA SER A 256 -9.93 -6.89 24.30
C SER A 256 -9.55 -7.34 22.89
N LEU A 257 -8.27 -7.26 22.50
CA LEU A 257 -7.82 -7.65 21.17
C LEU A 257 -7.84 -9.17 21.03
N ALA A 258 -8.81 -9.70 20.27
CA ALA A 258 -9.02 -11.12 20.05
C ALA A 258 -9.28 -11.44 18.56
N ARG A 259 -8.36 -11.04 17.68
CA ARG A 259 -8.44 -11.20 16.21
C ARG A 259 -7.76 -12.49 15.70
N GLY A 260 -8.24 -13.01 14.57
CA GLY A 260 -7.51 -13.99 13.72
C GLY A 260 -7.18 -15.33 14.39
N LEU A 261 -8.06 -15.82 15.26
CA LEU A 261 -7.78 -16.91 16.20
C LEU A 261 -7.69 -18.30 15.55
N ASP A 262 -7.98 -18.40 14.26
CA ASP A 262 -7.92 -19.67 13.56
C ASP A 262 -6.46 -20.13 13.39
N TYR A 263 -5.51 -19.20 13.26
CA TYR A 263 -4.12 -19.54 12.94
C TYR A 263 -3.04 -18.92 13.84
N TYR A 264 -3.30 -17.80 14.53
CA TYR A 264 -2.27 -17.22 15.43
C TYR A 264 -1.93 -18.15 16.60
N THR A 265 -0.70 -18.17 17.08
CA THR A 265 -0.21 -19.05 18.16
C THR A 265 0.46 -18.30 19.31
N GLY A 266 0.81 -17.03 19.11
CA GLY A 266 1.45 -16.17 20.11
C GLY A 266 0.90 -14.74 20.03
N VAL A 267 1.79 -13.76 19.85
CA VAL A 267 1.43 -12.34 19.73
C VAL A 267 0.39 -12.12 18.61
N ILE A 268 -0.53 -11.21 18.86
CA ILE A 268 -1.47 -10.65 17.91
C ILE A 268 -1.44 -9.13 18.05
N TYR A 269 -1.55 -8.42 16.94
CA TYR A 269 -1.51 -6.97 16.95
C TYR A 269 -2.41 -6.34 15.89
N GLU A 270 -2.87 -5.13 16.20
CA GLU A 270 -3.72 -4.32 15.37
C GLU A 270 -3.35 -2.84 15.52
N ALA A 271 -3.01 -2.19 14.41
CA ALA A 271 -2.76 -0.76 14.39
C ALA A 271 -4.04 0.01 14.03
N VAL A 272 -4.34 1.05 14.78
CA VAL A 272 -5.49 1.93 14.59
C VAL A 272 -5.03 3.38 14.47
N VAL A 273 -5.64 4.12 13.55
CA VAL A 273 -5.46 5.59 13.46
C VAL A 273 -6.44 6.26 14.41
N LEU A 274 -5.96 7.23 15.19
CA LEU A 274 -6.73 7.98 16.17
C LEU A 274 -7.19 9.30 15.57
N GLN A 275 -8.47 9.64 15.78
CA GLN A 275 -8.92 11.01 15.52
C GLN A 275 -8.43 11.98 16.59
N PRO A 276 -8.07 13.22 16.20
CA PRO A 276 -7.90 14.31 17.16
C PRO A 276 -9.16 14.47 18.02
N LEU A 277 -8.98 14.83 19.28
CA LEU A 277 -10.07 15.18 20.19
C LEU A 277 -10.88 16.34 19.59
N ASN A 278 -12.14 16.08 19.26
CA ASN A 278 -13.11 17.13 18.97
C ASN A 278 -13.74 17.59 20.29
N ALA A 279 -14.18 18.85 20.38
CA ALA A 279 -14.70 19.52 21.58
C ALA A 279 -15.90 18.85 22.31
N HIS A 280 -16.34 17.67 21.86
CA HIS A 280 -17.46 16.91 22.41
C HIS A 280 -17.08 15.49 22.87
N ARG A 281 -15.79 15.11 22.90
CA ARG A 281 -15.35 13.78 23.34
C ARG A 281 -14.09 13.87 24.18
N GLU A 282 -14.09 13.12 25.30
CA GLU A 282 -12.97 13.08 26.26
C GLU A 282 -11.86 12.10 25.87
N GLU A 283 -12.11 11.17 24.92
CA GLU A 283 -11.11 10.20 24.45
C GLU A 283 -10.98 10.14 22.90
N PRO A 284 -9.77 9.84 22.37
CA PRO A 284 -9.54 9.66 20.94
C PRO A 284 -10.38 8.51 20.38
N VAL A 285 -11.09 8.74 19.28
CA VAL A 285 -11.91 7.71 18.62
C VAL A 285 -11.07 7.04 17.53
N SER A 286 -10.99 5.71 17.57
CA SER A 286 -10.36 4.91 16.51
C SER A 286 -11.13 5.04 15.20
N MET A 287 -10.44 5.40 14.11
CA MET A 287 -10.97 5.38 12.73
C MET A 287 -11.02 3.97 12.13
N GLY A 288 -10.70 2.95 12.92
CA GLY A 288 -10.59 1.56 12.50
C GLY A 288 -9.17 1.15 12.14
N SER A 289 -9.01 -0.15 11.93
CA SER A 289 -7.70 -0.79 11.76
C SER A 289 -7.06 -0.53 10.41
N VAL A 290 -5.77 -0.18 10.43
CA VAL A 290 -4.95 0.11 9.25
C VAL A 290 -3.82 -0.90 9.05
N ALA A 291 -3.51 -1.71 10.06
CA ALA A 291 -2.62 -2.86 9.93
C ALA A 291 -3.01 -3.92 10.96
N GLY A 292 -2.69 -5.18 10.68
CA GLY A 292 -2.91 -6.29 11.61
C GLY A 292 -1.97 -7.44 11.32
N GLY A 293 -1.67 -8.23 12.34
CA GLY A 293 -0.75 -9.35 12.21
C GLY A 293 -0.56 -10.12 13.51
N GLY A 294 0.43 -10.98 13.52
CA GLY A 294 0.77 -11.80 14.67
C GLY A 294 1.63 -13.00 14.31
N ARG A 295 1.90 -13.83 15.32
CA ARG A 295 2.69 -15.06 15.21
C ARG A 295 1.81 -16.28 14.94
N TYR A 296 2.18 -17.15 14.01
CA TYR A 296 1.37 -18.29 13.55
C TYR A 296 2.22 -19.54 13.20
N ASP A 297 2.84 -20.15 14.20
CA ASP A 297 3.90 -21.17 14.01
C ASP A 297 3.44 -22.52 13.42
N LYS A 298 2.13 -22.73 13.28
CA LYS A 298 1.55 -24.01 12.84
C LYS A 298 1.13 -24.01 11.37
N LEU A 299 1.00 -22.84 10.74
CA LEU A 299 0.35 -22.73 9.43
C LEU A 299 1.14 -23.46 8.32
N VAL A 300 2.46 -23.23 8.25
CA VAL A 300 3.32 -23.90 7.26
C VAL A 300 3.32 -25.42 7.44
N GLY A 301 3.26 -25.88 8.69
CA GLY A 301 3.24 -27.32 9.01
C GLY A 301 2.00 -28.05 8.50
N MET A 302 0.91 -27.34 8.18
CA MET A 302 -0.28 -27.95 7.56
C MET A 302 -0.06 -28.33 6.10
N PHE A 303 0.93 -27.71 5.43
CA PHE A 303 1.25 -27.94 4.02
C PHE A 303 2.51 -28.78 3.83
N ASP A 304 3.38 -28.89 4.83
CA ASP A 304 4.56 -29.78 4.78
C ASP A 304 4.12 -31.25 4.96
N PRO A 305 4.40 -32.17 4.01
CA PRO A 305 3.99 -33.57 4.11
C PRO A 305 4.55 -34.31 5.34
N LYS A 306 5.62 -33.80 5.95
CA LYS A 306 6.25 -34.36 7.14
C LYS A 306 5.83 -33.62 8.42
N GLY A 307 4.92 -32.65 8.33
CA GLY A 307 4.45 -31.84 9.45
C GLY A 307 5.54 -30.99 10.10
N ARG A 308 6.61 -30.64 9.37
CA ARG A 308 7.68 -29.79 9.91
C ARG A 308 7.14 -28.41 10.22
N LYS A 309 7.35 -27.97 11.48
CA LYS A 309 6.96 -26.64 11.93
C LYS A 309 7.99 -25.61 11.48
N VAL A 310 7.51 -24.56 10.84
CA VAL A 310 8.28 -23.35 10.53
C VAL A 310 7.56 -22.21 11.26
N PRO A 311 8.15 -21.70 12.36
CA PRO A 311 7.61 -20.55 13.06
C PRO A 311 7.54 -19.35 12.13
N CYS A 312 6.44 -18.62 12.18
CA CYS A 312 6.22 -17.45 11.34
C CYS A 312 5.60 -16.33 12.17
N VAL A 313 6.01 -15.10 11.90
CA VAL A 313 5.36 -13.89 12.40
C VAL A 313 5.31 -12.89 11.26
N GLY A 314 4.23 -12.12 11.17
CA GLY A 314 4.08 -11.19 10.06
C GLY A 314 2.97 -10.19 10.23
N VAL A 315 2.87 -9.30 9.26
CA VAL A 315 1.95 -8.17 9.28
C VAL A 315 1.40 -7.88 7.90
N SER A 316 0.11 -7.56 7.88
CA SER A 316 -0.61 -7.08 6.71
C SER A 316 -0.97 -5.61 6.89
N ILE A 317 -0.72 -4.82 5.85
CA ILE A 317 -1.06 -3.40 5.82
C ILE A 317 -2.39 -3.21 5.08
N GLY A 318 -3.37 -2.59 5.74
CA GLY A 318 -4.69 -2.27 5.22
C GLY A 318 -4.69 -1.11 4.22
N ILE A 319 -4.05 -1.32 3.06
CA ILE A 319 -3.78 -0.27 2.07
C ILE A 319 -5.01 0.50 1.58
N GLU A 320 -6.18 -0.14 1.43
CA GLU A 320 -7.39 0.54 0.98
C GLU A 320 -7.85 1.62 1.96
N ARG A 321 -7.71 1.37 3.27
CA ARG A 321 -8.02 2.37 4.29
C ARG A 321 -6.98 3.50 4.30
N LEU A 322 -5.70 3.17 4.12
CA LEU A 322 -4.65 4.18 3.98
C LEU A 322 -4.94 5.12 2.79
N PHE A 323 -5.35 4.57 1.64
CA PHE A 323 -5.70 5.38 0.47
C PHE A 323 -6.86 6.33 0.78
N SER A 324 -7.92 5.84 1.42
CA SER A 324 -9.06 6.69 1.76
C SER A 324 -8.71 7.82 2.72
N ILE A 325 -7.86 7.58 3.72
CA ILE A 325 -7.41 8.61 4.66
C ILE A 325 -6.58 9.67 3.92
N MET A 326 -5.60 9.24 3.12
CA MET A 326 -4.75 10.18 2.36
C MET A 326 -5.52 10.96 1.29
N GLU A 327 -6.49 10.35 0.63
CA GLU A 327 -7.37 11.04 -0.32
C GLU A 327 -8.14 12.17 0.37
N GLN A 328 -8.66 11.94 1.58
CA GLN A 328 -9.36 12.95 2.37
C GLN A 328 -8.44 14.08 2.84
N GLU A 329 -7.24 13.76 3.31
CA GLU A 329 -6.24 14.76 3.75
C GLU A 329 -5.82 15.68 2.60
N VAL A 330 -5.57 15.11 1.42
CA VAL A 330 -5.25 15.88 0.21
C VAL A 330 -6.40 16.82 -0.15
N GLU A 331 -7.63 16.30 -0.15
CA GLU A 331 -8.81 17.11 -0.49
C GLU A 331 -8.99 18.27 0.51
N ALA A 332 -8.71 18.04 1.79
CA ALA A 332 -8.72 19.07 2.83
C ALA A 332 -7.60 20.11 2.67
N SER A 333 -6.38 19.69 2.30
CA SER A 333 -5.22 20.58 2.13
C SER A 333 -5.35 21.54 0.94
N LYS A 334 -6.22 21.23 -0.03
CA LYS A 334 -6.32 21.90 -1.35
C LYS A 334 -5.01 21.91 -2.15
N GLU A 335 -4.03 21.10 -1.76
CA GLU A 335 -2.79 20.97 -2.51
C GLU A 335 -3.04 20.29 -3.86
N LYS A 336 -2.36 20.79 -4.88
CA LYS A 336 -2.49 20.25 -6.23
C LYS A 336 -1.59 19.03 -6.37
N ILE A 337 -2.18 17.85 -6.33
CA ILE A 337 -1.46 16.62 -6.68
C ILE A 337 -1.10 16.64 -8.16
N ARG A 338 0.21 16.51 -8.42
CA ARG A 338 0.73 16.21 -9.76
C ARG A 338 0.47 14.76 -10.10
N THR A 339 -0.08 14.52 -11.29
CA THR A 339 -0.34 13.16 -11.81
C THR A 339 0.68 12.74 -12.87
N THR A 340 1.70 13.58 -13.10
CA THR A 340 2.82 13.33 -14.01
C THR A 340 4.10 13.85 -13.38
N GLU A 341 5.22 13.27 -13.77
CA GLU A 341 6.55 13.65 -13.28
C GLU A 341 7.30 14.56 -14.26
N THR A 342 6.60 15.17 -15.21
CA THR A 342 7.19 15.99 -16.27
C THR A 342 7.95 17.17 -15.69
N GLN A 343 9.23 17.26 -16.03
CA GLN A 343 10.17 18.25 -15.52
C GLN A 343 10.12 19.54 -16.35
N VAL A 344 9.96 19.41 -17.67
CA VAL A 344 10.01 20.55 -18.59
C VAL A 344 9.04 20.39 -19.76
N LEU A 345 8.37 21.48 -20.15
CA LEU A 345 7.63 21.54 -21.41
C LEU A 345 8.47 22.22 -22.50
N VAL A 346 8.64 21.59 -23.66
CA VAL A 346 9.24 22.23 -24.83
C VAL A 346 8.19 23.08 -25.54
N ALA A 347 8.43 24.39 -25.58
CA ALA A 347 7.51 25.38 -26.11
C ALA A 347 8.14 26.27 -27.20
N THR A 348 7.29 26.85 -28.02
CA THR A 348 7.69 27.86 -29.01
C THR A 348 6.56 28.87 -29.21
N PRO A 349 6.86 30.18 -29.37
CA PRO A 349 5.88 31.15 -29.84
C PRO A 349 5.74 31.17 -31.38
N GLN A 350 6.66 30.52 -32.11
CA GLN A 350 6.79 30.62 -33.55
C GLN A 350 5.91 29.61 -34.30
N LYS A 351 5.57 29.94 -35.55
CA LYS A 351 4.91 29.00 -36.47
C LYS A 351 5.98 28.19 -37.22
N ASN A 352 5.64 26.97 -37.64
CA ASN A 352 6.51 26.06 -38.40
C ASN A 352 7.78 25.63 -37.64
N PHE A 353 7.71 25.54 -36.31
CA PHE A 353 8.82 25.13 -35.44
C PHE A 353 8.71 23.68 -34.92
N LEU A 354 7.83 22.86 -35.50
CA LEU A 354 7.56 21.53 -34.99
C LEU A 354 8.78 20.60 -35.07
N ASP A 355 9.53 20.66 -36.17
CA ASP A 355 10.79 19.93 -36.38
C ASP A 355 11.84 20.30 -35.33
N VAL A 356 12.00 21.59 -35.04
CA VAL A 356 12.91 22.10 -34.01
C VAL A 356 12.49 21.60 -32.62
N LYS A 357 11.18 21.65 -32.31
CA LYS A 357 10.63 21.12 -31.06
C LYS A 357 10.86 19.62 -30.92
N LEU A 358 10.58 18.86 -31.98
CA LEU A 358 10.76 17.40 -32.03
C LEU A 358 12.23 17.01 -31.80
N LYS A 359 13.17 17.77 -32.40
CA LYS A 359 14.60 17.54 -32.18
C LYS A 359 14.99 17.82 -30.73
N LEU A 360 14.59 18.96 -30.18
CA LEU A 360 14.94 19.35 -28.81
C LEU A 360 14.34 18.40 -27.76
N ILE A 361 13.08 17.99 -27.91
CA ILE A 361 12.46 17.07 -26.95
C ILE A 361 13.11 15.68 -26.99
N SER A 362 13.53 15.20 -28.17
CA SER A 362 14.27 13.94 -28.30
C SER A 362 15.60 14.02 -27.54
N GLU A 363 16.37 15.10 -27.71
CA GLU A 363 17.65 15.30 -27.00
C GLU A 363 17.46 15.30 -25.47
N LEU A 364 16.36 15.88 -24.98
CA LEU A 364 16.01 15.87 -23.56
C LEU A 364 15.66 14.45 -23.07
N TRP A 365 14.87 13.70 -23.83
CA TRP A 365 14.56 12.30 -23.52
C TRP A 365 15.80 11.40 -23.55
N ASP A 366 16.67 11.57 -24.54
CA ASP A 366 17.95 10.84 -24.66
C ASP A 366 18.88 11.14 -23.48
N SER A 367 18.71 12.32 -22.84
CA SER A 367 19.40 12.72 -21.62
C SER A 367 18.69 12.28 -20.32
N GLY A 368 17.60 11.52 -20.42
CA GLY A 368 16.82 11.06 -19.26
C GLY A 368 15.94 12.13 -18.61
N ILE A 369 15.74 13.29 -19.25
CA ILE A 369 14.86 14.34 -18.75
C ILE A 369 13.41 14.01 -19.14
N LYS A 370 12.50 14.09 -18.16
CA LYS A 370 11.06 13.88 -18.36
C LYS A 370 10.46 15.13 -19.04
N ALA A 371 10.48 15.18 -20.36
CA ALA A 371 10.01 16.32 -21.14
C ALA A 371 8.68 16.04 -21.85
N GLU A 372 7.87 17.08 -22.06
CA GLU A 372 6.65 17.02 -22.88
C GLU A 372 6.60 18.14 -23.92
N MET A 373 5.72 17.99 -24.91
CA MET A 373 5.32 19.07 -25.80
C MET A 373 3.83 18.94 -26.17
N LEU A 374 3.17 20.07 -26.42
CA LEU A 374 1.82 20.02 -26.99
C LEU A 374 1.86 19.46 -28.42
N TYR A 375 0.98 18.49 -28.71
CA TYR A 375 0.79 17.88 -30.03
C TYR A 375 0.04 18.79 -31.01
N LYS A 376 0.58 19.98 -31.26
CA LYS A 376 0.09 20.97 -32.21
C LYS A 376 1.25 21.50 -33.02
N LYS A 377 1.04 21.71 -34.33
CA LYS A 377 2.04 22.31 -35.23
C LYS A 377 2.40 23.73 -34.79
N ASN A 378 1.39 24.54 -34.45
CA ASN A 378 1.53 25.97 -34.15
C ASN A 378 0.77 26.36 -32.87
N PRO A 379 1.19 25.88 -31.68
CA PRO A 379 0.55 26.22 -30.41
C PRO A 379 0.82 27.68 -30.04
N LYS A 380 -0.18 28.39 -29.48
CA LYS A 380 0.05 29.70 -28.85
C LYS A 380 0.91 29.51 -27.58
N LEU A 381 1.87 30.41 -27.33
CA LEU A 381 2.72 30.34 -26.15
C LEU A 381 1.90 30.39 -24.85
N LEU A 382 0.88 31.26 -24.78
CA LEU A 382 -0.02 31.36 -23.63
C LEU A 382 -0.64 30.00 -23.26
N ASN A 383 -1.13 29.24 -24.25
CA ASN A 383 -1.74 27.93 -24.00
C ASN A 383 -0.73 26.88 -23.54
N GLN A 384 0.54 27.02 -23.92
CA GLN A 384 1.62 26.13 -23.46
C GLN A 384 1.96 26.43 -21.99
N LEU A 385 2.05 27.71 -21.62
CA LEU A 385 2.29 28.11 -20.23
C LEU A 385 1.12 27.74 -19.32
N GLN A 386 -0.13 27.97 -19.77
CA GLN A 386 -1.33 27.55 -19.03
C GLN A 386 -1.34 26.04 -18.81
N TYR A 387 -0.94 25.25 -19.81
CA TYR A 387 -0.82 23.80 -19.66
C TYR A 387 0.18 23.42 -18.56
N CYS A 388 1.33 24.10 -18.47
CA CYS A 388 2.28 23.88 -17.38
C CYS A 388 1.69 24.22 -16.02
N GLU A 389 0.99 25.36 -15.89
CA GLU A 389 0.31 25.76 -14.65
C GLU A 389 -0.77 24.73 -14.25
N ASP A 390 -1.56 24.27 -15.22
CA ASP A 390 -2.66 23.32 -15.04
C ASP A 390 -2.16 21.92 -14.66
N THR A 391 -0.98 21.51 -15.11
CA THR A 391 -0.39 20.19 -14.84
C THR A 391 0.71 20.21 -13.77
N GLY A 392 1.14 21.38 -13.32
CA GLY A 392 2.21 21.55 -12.34
C GLY A 392 3.62 21.32 -12.89
N ILE A 393 3.83 21.43 -14.20
CA ILE A 393 5.17 21.33 -14.80
C ILE A 393 5.99 22.55 -14.36
N PRO A 394 7.18 22.37 -13.75
CA PRO A 394 7.91 23.48 -13.12
C PRO A 394 8.67 24.36 -14.12
N LEU A 395 9.12 23.80 -15.25
CA LEU A 395 9.97 24.50 -16.22
C LEU A 395 9.37 24.50 -17.62
N THR A 396 9.68 25.54 -18.41
CA THR A 396 9.38 25.60 -19.84
C THR A 396 10.65 25.94 -20.61
N ALA A 397 11.03 25.08 -21.56
CA ALA A 397 12.13 25.29 -22.49
C ALA A 397 11.58 25.94 -23.77
N ILE A 398 11.80 27.25 -23.93
CA ILE A 398 11.25 28.04 -25.04
C ILE A 398 12.31 28.20 -26.14
N ILE A 399 11.96 27.82 -27.36
CA ILE A 399 12.82 27.97 -28.54
C ILE A 399 12.12 28.82 -29.62
N GLY A 400 12.79 29.88 -30.05
CA GLY A 400 12.38 30.75 -31.16
C GLY A 400 13.48 30.88 -32.21
N GLU A 401 13.26 31.71 -33.23
CA GLU A 401 14.23 31.91 -34.32
C GLU A 401 15.57 32.46 -33.83
N GLN A 402 15.54 33.42 -32.91
CA GLN A 402 16.76 34.04 -32.39
C GLN A 402 17.53 33.06 -31.50
N GLU A 403 16.82 32.38 -30.59
CA GLU A 403 17.43 31.37 -29.72
C GLU A 403 18.06 30.22 -30.54
N LEU A 404 17.41 29.81 -31.63
CA LEU A 404 17.96 28.80 -32.53
C LEU A 404 19.24 29.27 -33.25
N LYS A 405 19.29 30.54 -33.69
CA LYS A 405 20.49 31.13 -34.31
C LYS A 405 21.65 31.27 -33.33
N ASP A 406 21.33 31.64 -32.09
CA ASP A 406 22.32 31.88 -31.03
C ASP A 406 22.77 30.58 -30.34
N GLY A 407 22.17 29.43 -30.69
CA GLY A 407 22.51 28.14 -30.08
C GLY A 407 22.06 28.00 -28.62
N VAL A 408 21.07 28.78 -28.20
CA VAL A 408 20.55 28.82 -26.83
C VAL A 408 19.10 28.34 -26.77
N VAL A 409 18.63 28.06 -25.56
CA VAL A 409 17.22 27.81 -25.24
C VAL A 409 16.86 28.70 -24.05
N LYS A 410 15.72 29.37 -24.14
CA LYS A 410 15.23 30.22 -23.05
C LYS A 410 14.49 29.35 -22.05
N LEU A 411 15.10 29.12 -20.89
CA LEU A 411 14.52 28.32 -19.82
C LEU A 411 13.75 29.24 -18.86
N ARG A 412 12.44 29.00 -18.77
CA ARG A 412 11.52 29.74 -17.91
C ARG A 412 11.11 28.89 -16.70
N VAL A 413 11.15 29.49 -15.51
CA VAL A 413 10.50 28.93 -14.31
C VAL A 413 9.02 29.32 -14.35
N VAL A 414 8.12 28.34 -14.30
CA VAL A 414 6.68 28.59 -14.48
C VAL A 414 6.11 29.42 -13.32
N ALA A 415 6.50 29.08 -12.09
CA ALA A 415 6.04 29.75 -10.87
C ALA A 415 6.54 31.19 -10.74
N SER A 416 7.87 31.42 -10.81
CA SER A 416 8.46 32.76 -10.65
C SER A 416 8.41 33.61 -11.93
N ARG A 417 8.19 32.98 -13.09
CA ARG A 417 8.20 33.59 -14.43
C ARG A 417 9.58 34.11 -14.85
N GLU A 418 10.63 33.82 -14.10
CA GLU A 418 12.00 34.17 -14.45
C GLU A 418 12.48 33.37 -15.67
N GLU A 419 13.20 34.05 -16.56
CA GLU A 419 13.68 33.50 -17.83
C GLU A 419 15.19 33.69 -17.92
N VAL A 420 15.90 32.63 -18.31
CA VAL A 420 17.35 32.66 -18.52
C VAL A 420 17.68 31.95 -19.83
N ASN A 421 18.57 32.54 -20.63
CA ASN A 421 19.09 31.87 -21.82
C ASN A 421 20.18 30.89 -21.43
N ILE A 422 20.01 29.63 -21.80
CA ILE A 422 20.93 28.54 -21.50
C ILE A 422 21.49 28.00 -22.82
N PRO A 423 22.81 27.85 -22.98
CA PRO A 423 23.38 27.15 -24.13
C PRO A 423 22.72 25.76 -24.29
N ARG A 424 22.32 25.40 -25.51
CA ARG A 424 21.54 24.16 -25.75
C ARG A 424 22.24 22.91 -25.21
N GLU A 425 23.56 22.86 -25.33
CA GLU A 425 24.43 21.80 -24.78
C GLU A 425 24.35 21.64 -23.25
N LYS A 426 24.07 22.72 -22.51
CA LYS A 426 23.98 22.72 -21.02
C LYS A 426 22.55 22.61 -20.50
N LEU A 427 21.56 22.54 -21.40
CA LEU A 427 20.15 22.60 -21.02
C LEU A 427 19.75 21.46 -20.09
N ALA A 428 20.16 20.22 -20.38
CA ALA A 428 19.82 19.06 -19.57
C ALA A 428 20.42 19.16 -18.15
N GLU A 429 21.67 19.60 -18.02
CA GLU A 429 22.34 19.81 -16.73
C GLU A 429 21.65 20.90 -15.91
N GLU A 430 21.31 22.03 -16.54
CA GLU A 430 20.63 23.12 -15.86
C GLU A 430 19.22 22.74 -15.39
N ILE A 431 18.50 21.91 -16.16
CA ILE A 431 17.20 21.36 -15.74
C ILE A 431 17.36 20.49 -14.49
N ARG A 432 18.37 19.61 -14.44
CA ARG A 432 18.64 18.79 -13.24
C ARG A 432 18.97 19.66 -12.04
N ARG A 433 19.89 20.62 -12.22
CA ARG A 433 20.34 21.54 -11.17
C ARG A 433 19.19 22.31 -10.51
N ARG A 434 18.18 22.72 -11.29
CA ARG A 434 17.00 23.47 -10.78
C ARG A 434 15.93 22.60 -10.12
N LEU A 435 15.98 21.28 -10.30
CA LEU A 435 14.96 20.35 -9.79
C LEU A 435 15.49 19.42 -8.69
N GLU A 436 16.81 19.35 -8.54
CA GLU A 436 17.48 18.66 -7.41
C GLU A 436 17.61 19.59 -6.17
N SER A 437 17.47 20.91 -6.35
CA SER A 437 17.28 21.90 -5.29
C SER A 437 15.81 22.02 -4.89
#